data_AF-A0A917QPX4-F1
#
_entry.id   AF-A0A917QPX4-F1
#
_cell.length_a   1.000
_cell.length_b   1.000
_cell.length_c   1.000
_cell.angle_alpha   90.00
_cell.angle_beta   90.00
_cell.angle_gamma   90.00
#
_symmetry.space_group_name_H-M   'P 1'
#
loop_
_entity.id
_entity.type
_entity.pdbx_description
1 polymer ?
#
loop_
_entity_poly.entity_id
_entity_poly.type
_entity_poly.pdbx_seq_one_letter_code
_entity_poly.pdbx_strand_id
1 'polypeptide(L)' 'MNCTNPPLTTVRQPIEAMGRTAVTLLVSQIEGATVTAEELLYEPELVVRGSTGPVRVRSSAFVE' A
#
# COMPACT_ATOMS: atom_id res chain seq x y z
N MET A 1 -1.66 -1.97 -19.72
CA MET A 1 -0.69 -3.08 -19.74
C MET A 1 -0.81 -3.84 -18.42
N ASN A 2 -1.48 -5.00 -18.38
CA ASN A 2 -1.39 -5.89 -17.21
C ASN A 2 -0.15 -6.76 -17.40
N CYS A 3 0.92 -6.45 -16.67
CA CYS A 3 2.22 -7.11 -16.76
C CYS A 3 2.28 -8.48 -16.04
N THR A 4 1.17 -8.95 -15.46
CA THR A 4 1.06 -10.23 -14.76
C THR A 4 -0.32 -10.88 -15.02
N ASN A 5 -0.34 -12.21 -15.13
CA ASN A 5 -1.55 -13.03 -15.17
C ASN A 5 -1.37 -14.24 -14.24
N PRO A 6 -2.13 -14.37 -13.14
CA PRO A 6 -3.22 -13.47 -12.74
C PRO A 6 -2.70 -12.08 -12.32
N PRO A 7 -3.54 -11.02 -12.44
CA PRO A 7 -3.16 -9.70 -11.98
C PRO A 7 -2.95 -9.69 -10.46
N LEU A 8 -1.88 -9.04 -10.00
CA LEU A 8 -1.49 -9.04 -8.59
C LEU A 8 -2.44 -8.22 -7.70
N THR A 9 -2.85 -8.83 -6.58
CA THR A 9 -3.39 -8.13 -5.41
C THR A 9 -2.28 -7.33 -4.75
N THR A 10 -2.54 -6.07 -4.44
CA THR A 10 -1.52 -5.13 -3.94
C THR A 10 -2.07 -4.25 -2.84
N VAL A 11 -1.19 -3.72 -1.99
CA VAL A 11 -1.52 -2.60 -1.10
C VAL A 11 -1.12 -1.31 -1.81
N ARG A 12 -2.10 -0.49 -2.20
CA ARG A 12 -1.86 0.80 -2.84
C ARG A 12 -1.52 1.83 -1.78
N GLN A 13 -0.38 2.48 -1.96
CA GLN A 13 0.08 3.58 -1.12
C GLN A 13 -0.36 4.92 -1.75
N PRO A 14 -0.77 5.92 -0.94
CA PRO A 14 -1.12 7.26 -1.44
C PRO A 14 0.14 8.08 -1.77
N ILE A 15 0.97 7.58 -2.69
CA ILE A 15 2.32 8.08 -2.97
C ILE A 15 2.36 9.54 -3.43
N GLU A 16 1.30 10.03 -4.09
CA GLU A 16 1.23 11.43 -4.51
C GLU A 16 1.11 12.36 -3.31
N ALA A 17 0.21 12.04 -2.37
CA ALA A 17 0.04 12.82 -1.14
C ALA A 17 1.31 12.78 -0.30
N MET A 18 1.91 11.60 -0.13
CA MET A 18 3.18 11.43 0.59
C MET A 18 4.30 12.27 -0.04
N GLY A 19 4.46 12.20 -1.37
CA GLY A 19 5.50 12.93 -2.08
C GLY A 19 5.30 14.44 -2.01
N ARG A 20 4.05 14.91 -2.14
CA ARG A 20 3.71 16.34 -1.99
C ARG A 20 4.10 16.85 -0.61
N THR A 21 3.70 16.15 0.44
CA THR A 21 4.04 16.52 1.80
C THR A 21 5.54 16.51 2.05
N ALA A 22 6.25 15.48 1.56
CA ALA A 22 7.71 15.41 1.70
C ALA A 22 8.42 16.60 1.04
N VAL A 23 8.02 16.98 -0.17
CA VAL A 23 8.58 18.15 -0.87
C VAL A 23 8.23 19.44 -0.15
N THR A 24 6.98 19.60 0.31
CA THR A 24 6.58 20.79 1.09
C THR A 24 7.42 20.95 2.35
N LEU A 25 7.59 19.87 3.14
CA LEU A 25 8.41 19.90 4.35
C LEU A 25 9.88 20.22 4.04
N LEU A 26 10.42 19.72 2.94
CA LEU A 26 11.79 20.02 2.51
C LEU A 26 11.95 21.49 2.13
N VAL A 27 11.03 22.04 1.34
CA VAL A 27 11.06 23.45 0.94
C VAL A 27 10.96 24.36 2.15
N SER A 28 10.05 24.07 3.09
CA SER A 28 9.93 24.85 4.34
C SER A 28 11.22 24.84 5.16
N GLN A 29 11.94 23.70 5.22
CA GLN A 29 13.25 23.63 5.89
C GLN A 29 14.30 24.50 5.18
N ILE A 30 14.33 24.48 3.84
CA ILE A 30 15.25 25.30 3.03
C ILE A 30 15.00 26.79 3.27
N GLU A 31 13.74 27.20 3.42
CA GLU A 31 13.33 28.59 3.71
C GLU A 31 13.59 29.01 5.16
N GLY A 32 14.12 28.11 6.00
CA GLY A 32 14.48 28.41 7.39
C GLY A 32 13.33 28.24 8.38
N ALA A 33 12.20 27.65 7.98
CA ALA A 33 11.14 27.30 8.90
C ALA A 33 11.60 26.16 9.83
N THR A 34 11.28 26.28 11.11
CA THR A 34 11.42 25.15 12.04
C THR A 34 10.33 24.13 11.71
N VAL A 35 10.72 23.04 11.06
CA VAL A 35 9.81 21.92 10.78
C VAL A 35 9.99 20.87 11.86
N THR A 36 8.92 20.58 12.62
CA THR A 36 8.91 19.45 13.54
C THR A 36 8.89 18.16 12.73
N ALA A 37 9.80 17.23 13.06
CA ALA A 37 9.79 15.89 12.51
C ALA A 37 8.64 15.09 13.14
N GLU A 38 7.42 15.37 12.68
CA GLU A 38 6.22 14.63 13.08
C GLU A 38 6.08 13.38 12.22
N GLU A 39 5.71 12.27 12.86
CA GLU A 39 5.37 11.04 12.16
C GLU A 39 4.03 11.22 11.45
N LEU A 40 4.06 11.27 10.12
CA LEU A 40 2.86 11.41 9.29
C LEU A 40 2.37 10.05 8.85
N LEU A 41 1.18 9.67 9.32
CA LEU A 41 0.53 8.41 8.97
C LEU A 41 -0.39 8.60 7.76
N TYR A 42 -0.30 7.66 6.82
CA TYR A 42 -1.12 7.64 5.61
C TYR A 42 -1.87 6.30 5.53
N GLU A 43 -3.17 6.36 5.29
CA GLU A 43 -4.01 5.17 5.15
C GLU A 43 -3.77 4.51 3.78
N PRO A 44 -3.32 3.24 3.74
CA PRO A 44 -3.20 2.51 2.49
C PRO A 44 -4.53 1.86 2.08
N GLU A 45 -4.63 1.42 0.83
CA GLU A 45 -5.81 0.71 0.30
C GLU A 45 -5.43 -0.71 -0.16
N LEU A 46 -6.16 -1.73 0.31
CA LEU A 46 -6.02 -3.08 -0.23
C LEU A 46 -6.76 -3.19 -1.57
N VAL A 47 -6.03 -3.46 -2.64
CA VAL A 47 -6.57 -3.65 -3.99
C VAL A 47 -6.54 -5.14 -4.32
N VAL A 48 -7.68 -5.81 -4.11
CA VAL A 48 -7.83 -7.24 -4.42
C VAL A 48 -7.95 -7.46 -5.92
N ARG A 49 -7.16 -8.39 -6.45
CA ARG A 49 -7.17 -8.85 -7.84
C ARG A 49 -7.08 -10.39 -7.88
N GLY A 50 -6.52 -10.94 -8.96
CA GLY A 50 -6.56 -12.37 -9.24
C GLY A 50 -5.49 -13.21 -8.56
N SER A 51 -4.46 -12.62 -7.94
CA SER A 51 -3.37 -13.38 -7.33
C SER A 51 -3.62 -13.85 -5.90
N THR A 52 -4.75 -13.46 -5.29
CA THR A 52 -5.15 -13.88 -3.94
C THR A 52 -6.56 -14.42 -3.97
N GLY A 53 -6.83 -15.48 -3.20
CA GLY A 53 -8.14 -16.11 -3.13
C GLY A 53 -8.29 -16.97 -1.89
N PRO A 54 -9.46 -17.62 -1.71
CA PRO A 54 -9.71 -18.47 -0.56
C PRO A 54 -8.74 -19.65 -0.51
N VAL A 55 -8.44 -20.10 0.71
CA VAL A 55 -7.66 -21.33 0.92
C VAL A 55 -8.41 -22.52 0.34
N ARG A 56 -7.70 -23.44 -0.32
CA ARG A 56 -8.31 -24.71 -0.76
C ARG A 56 -8.63 -25.55 0.48
N VAL A 57 -9.92 -25.80 0.71
CA VAL A 57 -10.36 -26.73 1.75
C VAL A 57 -10.06 -28.15 1.27
N ARG A 58 -9.28 -28.90 2.04
CA ARG A 58 -9.03 -30.33 1.79
C ARG A 58 -10.31 -31.09 2.16
N SER A 59 -10.89 -31.86 1.25
CA SER A 59 -11.92 -32.81 1.64
C SER A 59 -11.27 -33.88 2.50
N SER A 60 -11.50 -33.85 3.81
CA SER A 60 -11.26 -35.03 4.63
C SER A 60 -12.27 -36.08 4.19
N ALA A 61 -11.82 -37.07 3.42
CA ALA A 61 -12.50 -38.35 3.40
C ALA A 61 -12.32 -38.96 4.80
N PHE A 62 -13.23 -38.62 5.71
CA PHE A 62 -13.45 -39.42 6.91
C PHE A 62 -14.10 -40.70 6.41
N VAL A 63 -13.29 -41.73 6.21
CA VAL A 63 -13.79 -43.08 5.96
C VAL A 63 -14.11 -43.65 7.33
N GLU A 64 -15.40 -43.90 7.55
CA GLU A 64 -15.95 -44.68 8.65
C GLU A 64 -15.54 -46.16 8.52
#